data_AF-A0A7Y9GFC9-F1
#
_entry.id   AF-A0A7Y9GFC9-F1
#
_cell.length_a   1.000
_cell.length_b   1.000
_cell.length_c   1.000
_cell.angle_alpha   90.00
_cell.angle_beta   90.00
_cell.angle_gamma   90.00
#
_symmetry.space_group_name_H-M   'P 1'
#
loop_
_entity.id
_entity.type
_entity.pdbx_description
1 polymer ?
#
loop_
_entity_poly.entity_id
_entity_poly.type
_entity_poly.pdbx_seq_one_letter_code
_entity_poly.pdbx_strand_id
1 'polypeptide(L)'
;MAVAAQSGLPPGLLPLDRLHLIVAALAATDPLRHHLDPEGVTATGRALIAGLVEALPAAGPSAGTGPIAERLWNRLCPHPPGDAGTLRAFEAAMILLADHELAASTVAARVAASVRADPHAVVASGLGVLSGPLHGGAS
;
A
#
# COMPACT_ATOMS: atom_id res chain seq x y z
N MET A 1 11.19 -6.63 7.72
CA MET A 1 11.01 -5.80 8.94
C MET A 1 9.58 -5.30 9.10
N ALA A 2 8.89 -4.84 8.05
CA ALA A 2 7.51 -4.37 8.13
C ALA A 2 6.50 -5.39 8.71
N VAL A 3 6.62 -6.68 8.34
CA VAL A 3 5.84 -7.78 8.95
C VAL A 3 6.08 -7.87 10.46
N ALA A 4 7.33 -7.70 10.91
CA ALA A 4 7.69 -7.72 12.32
C ALA A 4 7.21 -6.45 13.06
N ALA A 5 7.15 -5.30 12.38
CA ALA A 5 6.58 -4.07 12.94
C ALA A 5 5.07 -4.20 13.21
N GLN A 6 4.38 -5.12 12.52
CA GLN A 6 2.95 -5.36 12.64
C GLN A 6 2.57 -6.37 13.75
N SER A 7 3.50 -7.23 14.17
CA SER A 7 3.21 -8.33 15.12
C SER A 7 2.86 -7.83 16.53
N GLY A 8 3.28 -6.62 16.90
CA GLY A 8 2.97 -5.99 18.18
C GLY A 8 1.74 -5.08 18.17
N LEU A 9 1.06 -4.93 17.03
CA LEU A 9 -0.05 -3.97 16.91
C LEU A 9 -1.38 -4.55 17.42
N PRO A 10 -2.25 -3.72 18.03
CA PRO A 10 -3.56 -4.16 18.49
C PRO A 10 -4.39 -4.81 17.36
N PRO A 11 -5.15 -5.88 17.64
CA PRO A 11 -5.92 -6.58 16.61
C PRO A 11 -6.99 -5.68 15.97
N GLY A 12 -7.59 -4.76 16.74
CA GLY A 12 -8.62 -3.83 16.27
C GLY A 12 -8.11 -2.58 15.55
N LEU A 13 -6.81 -2.47 15.27
CA LEU A 13 -6.26 -1.33 14.53
C LEU A 13 -6.82 -1.31 13.10
N LEU A 14 -7.29 -0.14 12.64
CA LEU A 14 -7.88 0.00 11.32
C LEU A 14 -6.85 -0.36 10.23
N PRO A 15 -7.28 -0.93 9.08
CA PRO A 15 -6.37 -1.26 7.99
C PRO A 15 -5.50 -0.08 7.56
N LEU A 16 -6.06 1.12 7.48
CA LEU A 16 -5.34 2.31 7.04
C LEU A 16 -4.25 2.75 8.03
N ASP A 17 -4.51 2.69 9.33
CA ASP A 17 -3.51 2.96 10.39
C ASP A 17 -2.34 1.97 10.30
N ARG A 18 -2.61 0.71 9.95
CA ARG A 18 -1.55 -0.28 9.69
C ARG A 18 -0.70 0.12 8.50
N LEU A 19 -1.30 0.58 7.41
CA LEU A 19 -0.56 1.00 6.22
C LEU A 19 0.39 2.17 6.53
N HIS A 20 -0.05 3.15 7.32
CA HIS A 20 0.82 4.24 7.80
C HIS A 20 2.07 3.73 8.52
N LEU A 21 1.89 2.79 9.43
CA LEU A 21 3.00 2.19 10.19
C LEU A 21 3.92 1.36 9.30
N ILE A 22 3.37 0.66 8.30
CA ILE A 22 4.16 -0.09 7.32
C ILE A 22 5.02 0.86 6.48
N VAL A 23 4.45 1.95 5.96
CA VAL A 23 5.21 2.94 5.18
C VAL A 23 6.35 3.50 6.02
N ALA A 24 6.09 3.89 7.27
CA ALA A 24 7.14 4.39 8.17
C ALA A 24 8.23 3.34 8.43
N ALA A 25 7.86 2.08 8.62
CA ALA A 25 8.81 0.98 8.83
C ALA A 25 9.66 0.69 7.59
N LEU A 26 9.06 0.73 6.39
CA LEU A 26 9.78 0.56 5.12
C LEU A 26 10.77 1.71 4.90
N ALA A 27 10.33 2.96 5.13
CA ALA A 27 11.15 4.16 5.01
C ALA A 27 12.37 4.15 5.94
N ALA A 28 12.24 3.58 7.14
CA ALA A 28 13.32 3.48 8.12
C ALA A 28 14.42 2.49 7.69
N THR A 29 14.12 1.56 6.78
CA THR A 29 15.04 0.51 6.33
C THR A 29 15.54 0.67 4.90
N ASP A 30 15.08 1.70 4.20
CA ASP A 30 15.44 1.93 2.81
C ASP A 30 16.63 2.89 2.71
N PRO A 31 17.85 2.40 2.47
CA PRO A 31 19.03 3.25 2.32
C PRO A 31 18.99 4.07 1.03
N LEU A 32 18.16 3.69 0.06
CA LEU A 32 18.04 4.32 -1.25
C LEU A 32 16.84 5.26 -1.33
N ARG A 33 16.11 5.52 -0.24
CA ARG A 33 14.89 6.34 -0.24
C ARG A 33 15.07 7.75 -0.81
N HIS A 34 16.30 8.28 -0.79
CA HIS A 34 16.63 9.61 -1.32
C HIS A 34 17.16 9.57 -2.77
N HIS A 35 17.18 8.40 -3.43
CA HIS A 35 17.47 8.28 -4.86
C HIS A 35 16.22 8.67 -5.65
N LEU A 36 16.15 9.94 -6.03
CA LEU A 36 14.97 10.55 -6.66
C LEU A 36 15.06 10.58 -8.20
N ASP A 37 16.03 9.89 -8.80
CA ASP A 37 16.04 9.66 -10.23
C ASP A 37 14.86 8.72 -10.64
N PRO A 38 14.44 8.73 -11.91
CA PRO A 38 13.27 7.95 -12.34
C PRO A 38 13.35 6.45 -12.04
N GLU A 39 14.54 5.86 -12.09
CA GLU A 39 14.75 4.44 -11.78
C GLU A 39 14.60 4.19 -10.28
N GLY A 40 15.25 5.02 -9.46
CA GLY A 40 15.15 4.96 -7.99
C GLY A 40 13.72 5.12 -7.48
N VAL A 41 12.97 6.09 -8.02
CA VAL A 41 11.55 6.29 -7.67
C VAL A 41 10.70 5.09 -8.09
N THR A 42 10.91 4.55 -9.29
CA THR A 42 10.15 3.39 -9.79
C THR A 42 10.44 2.14 -8.96
N ALA A 43 11.70 1.91 -8.60
CA ALA A 43 12.12 0.79 -7.75
C ALA A 43 11.50 0.90 -6.36
N THR A 44 11.57 2.08 -5.75
CA THR A 44 10.97 2.37 -4.43
C THR A 44 9.46 2.19 -4.46
N GLY A 45 8.78 2.70 -5.49
CA GLY A 45 7.33 2.52 -5.67
C GLY A 45 6.91 1.05 -5.78
N ARG A 46 7.64 0.24 -6.55
CA ARG A 46 7.39 -1.21 -6.66
C ARG A 46 7.57 -1.90 -5.31
N ALA A 47 8.64 -1.57 -4.58
CA ALA A 47 8.93 -2.12 -3.26
C ALA A 47 7.85 -1.71 -2.23
N LEU A 48 7.39 -0.46 -2.28
CA LEU A 48 6.30 0.05 -1.44
C LEU A 48 5.01 -0.72 -1.66
N ILE A 49 4.56 -0.90 -2.91
CA ILE A 49 3.35 -1.67 -3.23
C ILE A 49 3.45 -3.11 -2.72
N ALA A 50 4.56 -3.79 -3.01
CA ALA A 50 4.79 -5.16 -2.58
C ALA A 50 4.85 -5.28 -1.05
N GLY A 51 5.58 -4.37 -0.39
CA GLY A 51 5.78 -4.34 1.05
C GLY A 51 4.51 -4.01 1.83
N LEU A 52 3.67 -3.10 1.33
CA LEU A 52 2.37 -2.80 1.91
C LEU A 52 1.47 -4.03 1.91
N VAL A 53 1.43 -4.78 0.82
CA VAL A 53 0.66 -6.03 0.73
C VAL A 53 1.24 -7.12 1.63
N GLU A 54 2.56 -7.33 1.60
CA GLU A 54 3.21 -8.41 2.37
C GLU A 54 3.15 -8.21 3.88
N ALA A 55 3.15 -6.95 4.34
CA ALA A 55 3.11 -6.63 5.75
C ALA A 55 1.71 -6.69 6.37
N LEU A 56 0.64 -6.79 5.56
CA LEU A 56 -0.70 -7.03 6.09
C LEU A 56 -0.77 -8.41 6.78
N PRO A 57 -1.58 -8.56 7.85
CA PRO A 57 -1.85 -9.87 8.43
C PRO A 57 -2.31 -10.88 7.38
N ALA A 58 -1.90 -12.15 7.51
CA ALA A 58 -2.40 -13.20 6.63
C ALA A 58 -3.85 -13.54 7.01
N ALA A 59 -4.76 -13.48 6.03
CA ALA A 59 -6.11 -13.98 6.18
C ALA A 59 -6.21 -15.44 5.70
N GLY A 60 -5.50 -15.78 4.61
CA GLY A 60 -5.42 -17.13 4.03
C GLY A 60 -3.99 -17.70 4.04
N PRO A 61 -3.76 -18.86 3.37
CA PRO A 61 -2.43 -19.46 3.27
C PRO A 61 -1.41 -18.50 2.62
N SER A 62 -0.17 -18.53 3.12
CA SER A 62 0.88 -17.59 2.71
C SER A 62 1.11 -17.62 1.20
N ALA A 63 0.85 -16.48 0.54
CA ALA A 63 1.02 -16.32 -0.90
C ALA A 63 2.51 -16.35 -1.28
N GLY A 64 2.84 -17.13 -2.32
CA GLY A 64 4.16 -17.14 -2.96
C GLY A 64 4.44 -15.89 -3.79
N THR A 65 5.40 -15.99 -4.71
CA THR A 65 5.90 -14.90 -5.60
C THR A 65 4.96 -14.58 -6.78
N GLY A 66 3.65 -14.76 -6.62
CA GLY A 66 2.65 -14.55 -7.68
C GLY A 66 2.32 -13.07 -7.96
N PRO A 67 1.39 -12.79 -8.89
CA PRO A 67 0.87 -11.45 -9.16
C PRO A 67 0.36 -10.72 -7.91
N ILE A 68 0.42 -9.39 -7.92
CA ILE A 68 0.04 -8.57 -6.74
C ILE A 68 -1.42 -8.76 -6.33
N ALA A 69 -2.32 -9.02 -7.29
CA ALA A 69 -3.73 -9.29 -7.05
C ALA A 69 -3.93 -10.56 -6.21
N GLU A 70 -3.28 -11.67 -6.57
CA GLU A 70 -3.32 -12.92 -5.80
C GLU A 70 -2.75 -12.74 -4.39
N ARG A 71 -1.63 -12.02 -4.31
CA ARG A 71 -0.98 -11.74 -3.03
C ARG A 71 -1.88 -10.92 -2.11
N LEU A 72 -2.54 -9.89 -2.63
CA LEU A 72 -3.49 -9.08 -1.87
C LEU A 72 -4.75 -9.87 -1.51
N TRP A 73 -5.27 -10.70 -2.43
CA TRP A 73 -6.41 -11.58 -2.15
C TRP A 73 -6.15 -12.44 -0.91
N ASN A 74 -5.00 -13.10 -0.83
CA ASN A 74 -4.66 -13.96 0.31
C ASN A 74 -4.47 -13.20 1.65
N ARG A 75 -4.34 -11.86 1.60
CA ARG A 75 -4.31 -11.00 2.79
C ARG A 75 -5.70 -10.52 3.21
N LEU A 76 -6.66 -10.46 2.28
CA LEU A 76 -8.02 -9.98 2.54
C LEU A 76 -9.03 -11.12 2.74
N CYS A 77 -8.81 -12.26 2.08
CA CYS A 77 -9.74 -13.37 2.02
C CYS A 77 -9.10 -14.63 2.64
N PRO A 78 -9.79 -15.32 3.57
CA PRO A 78 -9.29 -16.55 4.18
C PRO A 78 -9.41 -17.78 3.28
N HIS A 79 -10.19 -17.69 2.20
CA HIS A 79 -10.43 -18.76 1.26
C HIS A 79 -9.83 -18.42 -0.11
N PRO A 80 -9.42 -19.44 -0.91
CA PRO A 80 -8.98 -19.20 -2.28
C PRO A 80 -10.12 -18.57 -3.10
N PRO A 81 -9.79 -17.86 -4.20
CA PRO A 81 -10.82 -17.39 -5.12
C PRO A 81 -11.62 -18.58 -5.65
N GLY A 82 -12.95 -18.46 -5.68
CA GLY A 82 -13.83 -19.57 -6.05
C GLY A 82 -13.59 -20.08 -7.47
N ASP A 83 -13.20 -19.18 -8.39
CA ASP A 83 -12.78 -19.48 -9.74
C ASP A 83 -11.80 -18.42 -10.29
N ALA A 84 -11.27 -18.67 -11.50
CA ALA A 84 -10.40 -17.72 -12.20
C ALA A 84 -11.14 -16.43 -12.61
N GLY A 85 -12.48 -16.46 -12.74
CA GLY A 85 -13.28 -15.28 -13.06
C GLY A 85 -13.27 -14.26 -11.92
N THR A 86 -13.36 -14.75 -10.68
CA THR A 86 -13.36 -13.96 -9.45
C THR A 86 -12.04 -13.23 -9.27
N LEU A 87 -10.91 -13.92 -9.47
CA LEU A 87 -9.59 -13.29 -9.37
C LEU A 87 -9.38 -12.22 -10.45
N ARG A 88 -9.85 -12.45 -11.68
CA ARG A 88 -9.81 -11.44 -12.75
C ARG A 88 -10.68 -10.22 -12.44
N ALA A 89 -11.87 -10.43 -11.87
CA ALA A 89 -12.74 -9.32 -11.45
C ALA A 89 -12.09 -8.50 -10.32
N PHE A 90 -11.41 -9.17 -9.38
CA PHE A 90 -10.63 -8.51 -8.33
C PHE A 90 -9.48 -7.67 -8.90
N GLU A 91 -8.71 -8.24 -9.84
CA GLU A 91 -7.66 -7.51 -10.53
C GLU A 91 -8.21 -6.30 -11.33
N ALA A 92 -9.33 -6.47 -12.01
CA ALA A 92 -10.00 -5.37 -12.71
C ALA A 92 -10.45 -4.26 -11.74
N ALA A 93 -10.98 -4.62 -10.58
CA ALA A 93 -11.33 -3.65 -9.54
C ALA A 93 -10.10 -2.90 -9.02
N MET A 94 -8.96 -3.58 -8.82
CA MET A 94 -7.71 -2.92 -8.45
C MET A 94 -7.25 -1.92 -9.51
N ILE A 95 -7.37 -2.26 -10.80
CA ILE A 95 -7.01 -1.36 -11.91
C ILE A 95 -7.94 -0.14 -11.93
N LEU A 96 -9.25 -0.34 -11.78
CA LEU A 96 -10.22 0.75 -11.75
C LEU A 96 -10.01 1.71 -10.58
N LEU A 97 -9.54 1.20 -9.44
CA LEU A 97 -9.23 1.99 -8.24
C LEU A 97 -7.82 2.58 -8.24
N ALA A 98 -6.99 2.28 -9.24
CA ALA A 98 -5.57 2.64 -9.23
C ALA A 98 -5.32 4.15 -9.34
N ASP A 99 -6.20 4.87 -10.03
CA ASP A 99 -6.10 6.32 -10.18
C ASP A 99 -7.48 6.98 -10.20
N HIS A 100 -7.56 8.17 -9.62
CA HIS A 100 -8.75 9.02 -9.66
C HIS A 100 -8.32 10.49 -9.81
N GLU A 101 -7.44 10.75 -10.77
CA GLU A 101 -6.91 12.07 -11.11
C GLU A 101 -6.47 12.88 -9.87
N LEU A 102 -7.00 14.10 -9.71
CA LEU A 102 -6.68 15.06 -8.64
C LEU A 102 -7.56 14.87 -7.40
N ALA A 103 -7.72 13.62 -6.95
CA ALA A 103 -8.20 13.34 -5.60
C ALA A 103 -7.37 14.11 -4.55
N ALA A 104 -7.98 14.42 -3.40
CA ALA A 104 -7.30 15.20 -2.35
C ALA A 104 -5.97 14.56 -1.88
N SER A 105 -5.94 13.22 -1.79
CA SER A 105 -4.72 12.44 -1.51
C SER A 105 -3.65 12.60 -2.59
N THR A 106 -4.04 12.64 -3.87
CA THR A 106 -3.11 12.88 -5.00
C THR A 106 -2.52 14.28 -4.94
N VAL A 107 -3.34 15.30 -4.63
CA VAL A 107 -2.84 16.68 -4.47
C VAL A 107 -1.83 16.76 -3.32
N ALA A 108 -2.11 16.13 -2.19
CA ALA A 108 -1.18 16.09 -1.04
C ALA A 108 0.14 15.38 -1.36
N ALA A 109 0.09 14.27 -2.11
CA ALA A 109 1.27 13.58 -2.60
C ALA A 109 2.10 14.49 -3.54
N ARG A 110 1.44 15.20 -4.47
CA ARG A 110 2.12 16.14 -5.39
C ARG A 110 2.78 17.31 -4.66
N VAL A 111 2.14 17.86 -3.63
CA VAL A 111 2.73 18.90 -2.78
C VAL A 111 3.98 18.38 -2.08
N ALA A 112 3.94 17.19 -1.46
CA ALA A 112 5.12 16.58 -0.86
C ALA A 112 6.24 16.32 -1.89
N ALA A 113 5.89 15.82 -3.08
CA ALA A 113 6.86 15.58 -4.14
C ALA A 113 7.52 16.88 -4.65
N SER A 114 6.79 18.01 -4.67
CA SER A 114 7.29 19.31 -5.13
C SER A 114 8.47 19.85 -4.31
N VAL A 115 8.59 19.43 -3.05
CA VAL A 115 9.71 19.78 -2.16
C VAL A 115 10.79 18.70 -2.13
N ARG A 116 10.75 17.74 -3.09
CA ARG A 116 11.66 16.60 -3.19
C ARG A 116 11.66 15.70 -1.96
N ALA A 117 10.48 15.51 -1.34
CA ALA A 117 10.32 14.48 -0.33
C ALA A 117 10.61 13.08 -0.91
N ASP A 118 11.13 12.17 -0.07
CA ASP A 118 11.34 10.78 -0.49
C ASP A 118 10.01 10.07 -0.81
N PRO A 119 10.01 9.01 -1.64
CA PRO A 119 8.77 8.35 -2.05
C PRO A 119 7.92 7.82 -0.89
N HIS A 120 8.53 7.43 0.23
CA HIS A 120 7.77 6.97 1.41
C HIS A 120 7.04 8.14 2.06
N ALA A 121 7.70 9.29 2.23
CA ALA A 121 7.08 10.51 2.73
C ALA A 121 5.97 11.04 1.80
N VAL A 122 6.15 10.92 0.49
CA VAL A 122 5.10 11.25 -0.51
C VAL A 122 3.87 10.37 -0.33
N VAL A 123 4.05 9.05 -0.20
CA VAL A 123 2.96 8.11 0.05
C VAL A 123 2.30 8.36 1.41
N ALA A 124 3.09 8.62 2.46
CA ALA A 124 2.57 8.93 3.79
C ALA A 124 1.68 10.19 3.79
N SER A 125 2.07 11.24 3.06
CA SER A 125 1.25 12.45 2.86
C SER A 125 -0.11 12.12 2.23
N GLY A 126 -0.09 11.33 1.14
CA GLY A 126 -1.31 10.89 0.46
C GLY A 126 -2.22 10.03 1.35
N LEU A 127 -1.64 9.08 2.09
CA LEU A 127 -2.37 8.25 3.06
C LEU A 127 -2.96 9.10 4.20
N GLY A 128 -2.27 10.16 4.62
CA GLY A 128 -2.75 11.05 5.68
C GLY A 128 -4.04 11.73 5.29
N VAL A 129 -4.11 12.24 4.06
CA VAL A 129 -5.34 12.83 3.51
C VAL A 129 -6.40 11.78 3.20
N LEU A 130 -6.01 10.59 2.72
CA LEU A 130 -6.92 9.45 2.54
C LEU A 130 -7.64 9.06 3.83
N SER A 131 -6.99 9.24 4.98
CA SER A 131 -7.57 8.90 6.29
C SER A 131 -8.67 9.86 6.74
N GLY A 132 -8.92 10.94 5.99
CA GLY A 132 -10.01 11.87 6.28
C GLY A 132 -11.39 11.22 6.05
N PRO A 133 -12.38 11.46 6.95
CA PRO A 133 -13.72 10.88 6.81
C PRO A 133 -14.47 11.36 5.56
N LEU A 134 -14.11 12.53 5.03
CA LEU A 134 -14.68 13.10 3.79
C LEU A 134 -13.95 12.66 2.51
N HIS A 135 -12.98 11.75 2.63
CA HIS A 135 -12.22 11.23 1.48
C HIS A 135 -12.24 9.70 1.48
N GLY A 136 -11.29 9.03 2.14
CA GLY A 136 -11.23 7.56 2.15
C GLY A 136 -12.25 6.89 3.08
N GLY A 137 -12.84 7.64 4.01
CA GLY A 137 -13.90 7.15 4.89
C GLY A 137 -15.33 7.24 4.33
N ALA A 138 -15.49 7.75 3.10
CA ALA A 138 -16.79 7.94 2.47
C ALA A 138 -17.28 6.70 1.67
N SER A 139 -16.55 5.58 1.72
CA SER A 139 -16.86 4.30 1.03
C SER A 139 -17.04 3.14 2.00
#